data_AF-A0A3Q4M6J3-F1
#
_entry.id   AF-A0A3Q4M6J3-F1
#
_cell.length_a   1.000
_cell.length_b   1.000
_cell.length_c   1.000
_cell.angle_alpha   90.00
_cell.angle_beta   90.00
_cell.angle_gamma   90.00
#
_symmetry.space_group_name_H-M   'P 1'
#
loop_
_entity.id
_entity.type
_entity.pdbx_description
1 polymer ?
#
loop_
_entity_poly.entity_id
_entity_poly.type
_entity_poly.pdbx_seq_one_letter_code
_entity_poly.pdbx_strand_id
1 'polypeptide(L)'
;MTSSWDINAVFKLFYEDLYTSEITASIEELESFFDKLTIPKVLLEEKAINAMKTGKSPGVDGFTAEYYQKFTDILAPFLTKVFQEAFQYRTLPESFNQAIIKLLSKDDKDLTDPTNFR
;
A
#
# COMPACT_ATOMS: atom_id res chain seq x y z
N MET A 1 5.85 -31.57 -17.85
CA MET A 1 6.25 -30.16 -18.03
C MET A 1 4.98 -29.35 -18.13
N THR A 2 4.61 -28.60 -17.09
CA THR A 2 3.50 -27.64 -17.20
C THR A 2 4.02 -26.47 -18.05
N SER A 3 3.27 -26.07 -19.08
CA SER A 3 3.67 -24.92 -19.87
C SER A 3 3.49 -23.65 -19.02
N SER A 4 4.27 -22.60 -19.30
CA SER A 4 4.11 -21.31 -18.63
C SER A 4 2.68 -20.75 -18.78
N TRP A 5 2.02 -21.08 -19.89
CA TRP A 5 0.62 -20.73 -20.13
C TRP A 5 -0.34 -21.41 -19.14
N ASP A 6 -0.13 -22.71 -18.87
CA ASP A 6 -0.93 -23.46 -17.89
C ASP A 6 -0.78 -22.88 -16.48
N ILE A 7 0.42 -22.45 -16.12
CA ILE A 7 0.70 -21.83 -14.82
C ILE A 7 -0.05 -20.49 -14.69
N ASN A 8 0.07 -19.62 -15.68
CA ASN A 8 -0.61 -18.32 -15.67
C ASN A 8 -2.14 -18.46 -15.67
N ALA A 9 -2.68 -19.44 -16.40
CA ALA A 9 -4.10 -19.73 -16.40
C ALA A 9 -4.61 -20.17 -15.02
N VAL A 10 -3.87 -21.07 -14.34
CA VAL A 10 -4.19 -21.52 -12.98
C VAL A 10 -4.12 -20.36 -11.98
N PHE A 11 -3.07 -19.53 -12.04
CA PHE A 11 -2.95 -18.35 -11.18
C PHE A 11 -4.09 -17.36 -11.41
N LYS A 12 -4.46 -17.12 -12.67
CA LYS A 12 -5.58 -16.25 -13.00
C LYS A 12 -6.88 -16.77 -12.38
N LEU A 13 -7.23 -18.03 -12.63
CA LEU A 13 -8.46 -18.64 -12.11
C LEU A 13 -8.50 -18.63 -10.58
N PHE A 14 -7.38 -18.94 -9.92
CA PHE A 14 -7.27 -18.90 -8.47
C PHE A 14 -7.55 -17.51 -7.92
N TYR A 15 -6.90 -16.48 -8.45
CA TYR A 15 -7.12 -15.11 -7.97
C TYR A 15 -8.47 -14.53 -8.40
N GLU A 16 -9.00 -14.94 -9.54
CA GLU A 16 -10.34 -14.59 -9.98
C GLU A 16 -11.37 -15.14 -8.98
N ASP A 17 -11.30 -16.41 -8.61
CA ASP A 17 -12.13 -17.02 -7.57
C ASP A 17 -11.93 -16.35 -6.20
N LEU A 18 -10.67 -16.18 -5.77
CA LEU A 18 -10.32 -15.61 -4.47
C LEU A 18 -10.84 -14.18 -4.27
N TYR A 19 -10.84 -13.36 -5.32
CA TYR A 19 -11.28 -11.97 -5.28
C TYR A 19 -12.70 -11.77 -5.85
N THR A 20 -13.37 -12.82 -6.31
CA THR A 20 -14.79 -12.76 -6.65
C THR A 20 -15.56 -12.60 -5.35
N SER A 21 -16.28 -11.49 -5.22
CA SER A 21 -17.07 -11.23 -4.03
C SER A 21 -18.28 -12.15 -3.98
N GLU A 22 -18.52 -12.78 -2.83
CA GLU A 22 -19.78 -13.49 -2.54
C GLU A 22 -20.96 -12.52 -2.28
N ILE A 23 -20.69 -11.21 -2.23
CA ILE A 23 -21.68 -10.18 -1.94
C ILE A 23 -22.59 -9.96 -3.16
N THR A 24 -23.88 -10.24 -2.98
CA THR A 24 -24.96 -9.94 -3.93
C THR A 24 -25.66 -8.61 -3.62
N ALA A 25 -24.97 -7.68 -2.95
CA ALA A 25 -25.57 -6.40 -2.57
C ALA A 25 -25.85 -5.57 -3.83
N SER A 26 -27.02 -4.94 -3.88
CA SER A 26 -27.33 -4.02 -4.97
C SER A 26 -26.53 -2.73 -4.84
N ILE A 27 -26.42 -1.97 -5.94
CA ILE A 27 -25.77 -0.65 -5.92
C ILE A 27 -26.46 0.26 -4.89
N GLU A 28 -27.78 0.18 -4.75
CA GLU A 28 -28.51 0.99 -3.77
C GLU A 28 -28.16 0.63 -2.32
N GLU A 29 -27.91 -0.64 -2.02
CA GLU A 29 -27.48 -1.08 -0.68
C GLU A 29 -26.06 -0.60 -0.37
N LEU A 30 -25.17 -0.62 -1.37
CA LEU A 30 -23.82 -0.09 -1.25
C LEU A 30 -23.83 1.42 -1.03
N GLU A 31 -24.59 2.18 -1.82
CA GLU A 31 -24.73 3.64 -1.66
C GLU A 31 -25.32 3.99 -0.30
N SER A 32 -26.39 3.31 0.13
CA SER A 32 -26.98 3.47 1.46
C SER A 32 -25.99 3.18 2.59
N PHE A 33 -25.08 2.22 2.40
CA PHE A 33 -24.01 1.93 3.35
C PHE A 33 -22.96 3.05 3.38
N PHE A 34 -22.48 3.51 2.22
CA PHE A 34 -21.48 4.57 2.14
C PHE A 34 -22.01 5.91 2.66
N ASP A 35 -23.28 6.23 2.45
CA ASP A 35 -23.92 7.44 2.97
C ASP A 35 -24.02 7.47 4.50
N LYS A 36 -24.11 6.29 5.14
CA LYS A 36 -24.08 6.16 6.60
C LYS A 36 -22.66 6.32 7.16
N LEU A 37 -21.63 6.10 6.35
CA LEU A 37 -20.26 6.32 6.77
C LEU A 37 -19.99 7.81 6.79
N THR A 38 -19.64 8.33 7.96
CA THR A 38 -18.99 9.64 8.03
C THR A 38 -17.57 9.46 7.52
N ILE A 39 -17.37 9.51 6.20
CA ILE A 39 -16.03 9.54 5.61
C ILE A 39 -15.40 10.86 6.07
N PRO A 40 -14.34 10.83 6.89
CA PRO A 40 -13.73 12.06 7.36
C PRO A 40 -13.27 12.86 6.15
N LYS A 41 -13.89 14.02 5.96
CA LYS A 41 -13.59 14.95 4.87
C LYS A 41 -12.14 15.41 5.04
N VAL A 42 -11.29 14.93 4.13
CA VAL A 42 -9.87 15.24 3.89
C VAL A 42 -9.32 16.35 4.79
N LEU A 43 -8.80 15.93 5.93
CA LEU A 43 -7.89 16.69 6.80
C LEU A 43 -6.90 15.68 7.43
N LEU A 44 -6.44 14.72 6.62
CA LEU A 44 -5.92 13.44 7.12
C LEU A 44 -4.40 13.38 7.06
N GLU A 45 -3.74 14.07 6.13
CA GLU A 45 -2.30 13.95 5.94
C GLU A 45 -1.56 14.48 7.17
N GLU A 46 -1.92 15.66 7.68
CA GLU A 46 -1.31 16.21 8.91
C GLU A 46 -1.53 15.29 10.11
N LYS A 47 -2.76 14.76 10.29
CA LYS A 47 -3.08 13.84 11.38
C LYS A 47 -2.35 12.52 11.24
N ALA A 48 -2.25 12.00 10.02
CA ALA A 48 -1.55 10.76 9.72
C ALA A 48 -0.04 10.92 9.97
N ILE A 49 0.55 12.03 9.53
CA ILE A 49 1.95 12.36 9.78
C ILE A 49 2.21 12.46 11.30
N ASN A 50 1.36 13.20 12.01
CA ASN A 50 1.49 13.36 13.46
C ASN A 50 1.22 12.05 14.25
N ALA A 51 0.47 11.11 13.68
CA ALA A 51 0.24 9.80 14.28
C ALA A 51 1.39 8.79 14.04
N MET A 52 2.40 9.13 13.22
CA MET A 52 3.52 8.23 12.97
C MET A 52 4.34 7.96 14.24
N LYS A 53 4.76 6.70 14.39
CA LYS A 53 5.60 6.28 15.52
C LYS A 53 7.03 6.75 15.30
N THR A 54 7.55 7.48 16.28
CA THR A 54 8.94 7.94 16.36
C THR A 54 9.90 6.81 16.75
N GLY A 55 11.20 7.02 16.54
CA GLY A 55 12.26 6.06 16.88
C GLY A 55 12.27 4.80 15.99
N LYS A 56 11.70 4.87 14.79
CA LYS A 56 11.77 3.81 13.78
C LYS A 56 12.81 4.15 12.72
N SER A 57 13.42 3.10 12.15
CA SER A 57 14.31 3.27 11.00
C SER A 57 13.57 3.94 9.85
N PRO A 58 14.23 4.83 9.08
CA PRO A 58 13.63 5.49 7.93
C PRO A 58 13.25 4.49 6.85
N GLY A 59 12.33 4.90 5.96
CA GLY A 59 11.97 4.15 4.79
C GLY A 59 13.07 4.15 3.72
N VAL A 60 12.71 3.71 2.52
CA VAL A 60 13.60 3.79 1.34
C VAL A 60 13.92 5.22 0.91
N ASP A 61 13.15 6.19 1.40
CA ASP A 61 13.34 7.63 1.24
C ASP A 61 14.45 8.22 2.13
N GLY A 62 14.89 7.49 3.16
CA GLY A 62 15.88 7.95 4.12
C GLY A 62 15.37 8.93 5.19
N PHE A 63 14.07 9.24 5.24
CA PHE A 63 13.50 10.17 6.22
C PHE A 63 12.78 9.44 7.35
N THR A 64 12.97 9.91 8.59
CA THR A 64 12.32 9.34 9.77
C THR A 64 10.98 10.00 10.04
N ALA A 65 10.15 9.40 10.92
CA ALA A 65 8.87 9.97 11.30
C ALA A 65 8.99 11.41 11.86
N GLU A 66 10.06 11.70 12.60
CA GLU A 66 10.34 13.03 13.17
C GLU A 66 10.58 14.08 12.08
N TYR A 67 11.19 13.70 10.95
CA TYR A 67 11.37 14.60 9.81
C TYR A 67 10.00 15.01 9.25
N TYR A 68 9.14 14.04 9.01
CA TYR A 68 7.79 14.29 8.50
C TYR A 68 6.97 15.15 9.47
N GLN A 69 7.00 14.82 10.76
CA GLN A 69 6.33 15.61 11.81
C GLN A 69 6.85 17.05 11.85
N LYS A 70 8.16 17.25 11.77
CA LYS A 70 8.78 18.58 11.77
C LYS A 70 8.37 19.44 10.57
N PHE A 71 8.20 18.83 9.40
CA PHE A 71 7.87 19.54 8.16
C PHE A 71 6.42 19.31 7.71
N THR A 72 5.52 18.96 8.64
CA THR A 72 4.12 18.63 8.33
C THR A 72 3.41 19.74 7.56
N ASP A 73 3.59 20.99 7.99
CA ASP A 73 2.96 22.15 7.35
C ASP A 73 3.34 22.34 5.87
N ILE A 74 4.50 21.81 5.48
CA ILE A 74 5.00 21.87 4.10
C ILE A 74 4.58 20.61 3.32
N LEU A 75 4.70 19.45 3.96
CA LEU A 75 4.51 18.15 3.30
C LEU A 75 3.03 17.77 3.17
N ALA A 76 2.20 18.08 4.16
CA ALA A 76 0.79 17.69 4.14
C ALA A 76 0.04 18.27 2.93
N PRO A 77 0.12 19.58 2.61
CA PRO A 77 -0.55 20.12 1.42
C PRO A 77 -0.07 19.48 0.11
N PHE A 78 1.23 19.15 0.03
CA PHE A 78 1.80 18.48 -1.14
C PHE A 78 1.25 17.06 -1.29
N LEU A 79 1.24 16.28 -0.20
CA LEU A 79 0.71 14.92 -0.18
C LEU A 79 -0.80 14.90 -0.49
N THR A 80 -1.57 15.83 0.06
CA THR A 80 -3.00 15.98 -0.26
C THR A 80 -3.20 16.18 -1.75
N LYS A 81 -2.37 17.02 -2.41
CA LYS A 81 -2.44 17.24 -3.85
C LYS A 81 -2.14 15.95 -4.63
N VAL A 82 -1.10 15.20 -4.25
CA VAL A 82 -0.75 13.92 -4.89
C VAL A 82 -1.91 12.93 -4.80
N PHE A 83 -2.54 12.78 -3.64
CA PHE A 83 -3.68 11.85 -3.48
C PHE A 83 -4.94 12.33 -4.19
N GLN A 84 -5.17 13.65 -4.25
CA GLN A 84 -6.28 14.21 -5.02
C GLN A 84 -6.12 13.94 -6.51
N GLU A 85 -4.92 14.15 -7.07
CA GLU A 85 -4.60 13.80 -8.46
C GLU A 85 -4.77 12.30 -8.69
N ALA A 86 -4.26 11.46 -7.78
CA ALA A 86 -4.40 10.01 -7.92
C ALA A 86 -5.86 9.55 -7.91
N PHE A 87 -6.69 10.15 -7.06
CA PHE A 87 -8.12 9.87 -7.01
C PHE A 87 -8.84 10.33 -8.29
N GLN A 88 -8.50 11.52 -8.79
CA GLN A 88 -9.07 12.09 -10.02
C GLN A 88 -8.73 11.27 -11.26
N TYR A 89 -7.46 10.90 -11.42
CA TYR A 89 -6.98 10.18 -12.61
C TYR A 89 -7.06 8.67 -12.48
N ARG A 90 -7.47 8.15 -11.31
CA ARG A 90 -7.54 6.72 -11.00
C ARG A 90 -6.18 6.01 -11.16
N THR A 91 -5.08 6.73 -10.98
CA THR A 91 -3.72 6.22 -11.13
C THR A 91 -2.82 6.75 -10.02
N LEU A 92 -1.95 5.90 -9.47
CA LEU A 92 -0.95 6.33 -8.49
C LEU A 92 0.33 6.82 -9.20
N PRO A 93 1.15 7.66 -8.53
CA PRO A 93 2.48 7.98 -9.03
C PRO A 93 3.28 6.70 -9.32
N GLU A 94 4.02 6.67 -10.43
CA GLU A 94 4.75 5.47 -10.85
C GLU A 94 5.76 4.98 -9.79
N SER A 95 6.37 5.92 -9.05
CA SER A 95 7.28 5.62 -7.95
C SER A 95 6.63 4.80 -6.83
N PHE A 96 5.31 4.87 -6.64
CA PHE A 96 4.61 4.09 -5.61
C PHE A 96 4.55 2.59 -5.97
N ASN A 97 4.78 2.26 -7.25
CA ASN A 97 4.86 0.87 -7.72
C ASN A 97 6.29 0.31 -7.63
N GLN A 98 7.26 1.09 -7.15
CA GLN A 98 8.65 0.67 -7.01
C GLN A 98 8.92 0.12 -5.60
N ALA A 99 9.63 -1.00 -5.52
CA ALA A 99 10.05 -1.60 -4.26
C ALA A 99 11.53 -1.98 -4.30
N ILE A 100 12.23 -1.79 -3.18
CA ILE A 100 13.61 -2.25 -3.00
C ILE A 100 13.57 -3.57 -2.26
N ILE A 101 13.96 -4.65 -2.93
CA ILE A 101 14.10 -5.98 -2.31
C ILE A 101 15.55 -6.14 -1.86
N LYS A 102 15.76 -6.20 -0.54
CA LYS A 102 17.06 -6.53 0.07
C LYS A 102 16.93 -7.83 0.84
N LEU A 103 17.83 -8.77 0.56
CA LEU A 103 17.94 -10.01 1.32
C LEU A 103 18.77 -9.75 2.58
N LEU A 104 18.21 -10.08 3.74
CA LEU A 104 18.93 -10.04 5.01
C LEU A 104 19.26 -11.47 5.45
N SER A 105 20.54 -11.83 5.42
CA SER A 105 20.99 -13.14 5.90
C SER A 105 20.76 -13.27 7.40
N LYS A 106 20.20 -14.41 7.83
CA LYS A 106 20.22 -14.79 9.25
C LYS A 106 21.66 -15.14 9.65
N ASP A 107 22.06 -14.71 10.84
CA ASP A 107 23.42 -14.94 11.33
C ASP A 107 23.78 -16.44 11.35
N ASP A 108 25.02 -16.76 10.96
CA ASP A 108 25.62 -18.11 11.00
C ASP A 108 24.86 -19.21 10.21
N LYS A 109 24.12 -18.83 9.17
CA LYS A 109 23.39 -19.76 8.31
C LYS A 109 23.95 -19.85 6.89
N ASP A 110 23.70 -20.99 6.25
CA ASP A 110 24.10 -21.25 4.87
C ASP A 110 23.41 -20.26 3.91
N LEU A 111 24.23 -19.50 3.18
CA LEU A 111 23.81 -18.48 2.22
C LEU A 111 23.29 -19.07 0.90
N THR A 112 23.39 -20.38 0.69
CA THR A 112 22.87 -21.06 -0.50
C THR A 112 21.41 -21.52 -0.35
N ASP A 113 20.90 -21.55 0.88
CA ASP A 113 19.50 -21.92 1.16
C ASP A 113 18.62 -20.66 1.27
N PRO A 114 17.62 -20.49 0.38
CA PRO A 114 16.75 -19.30 0.35
C PRO A 114 15.91 -19.13 1.61
N THR A 115 15.67 -20.18 2.40
CA THR A 115 14.93 -20.10 3.68
C THR A 115 15.73 -19.39 4.79
N ASN A 116 17.04 -19.20 4.59
CA ASN A 116 17.94 -18.54 5.53
C ASN A 116 17.99 -17.01 5.37
N PHE A 117 17.27 -16.45 4.40
CA PHE A 117 17.12 -15.01 4.24
C PHE A 117 15.78 -14.53 4.83
N ARG A 118 15.72 -13.23 5.15
CA ARG A 118 14.51 -12.48 5.50
C ARG A 118 14.25 -11.42 4.44
#